data_AF-A0ABD2X7F3-F1
#
_entry.id   AF-A0ABD2X7F3-F1
#
_cell.length_a   1.000
_cell.length_b   1.000
_cell.length_c   1.000
_cell.angle_alpha   90.00
_cell.angle_beta   90.00
_cell.angle_gamma   90.00
#
_symmetry.space_group_name_H-M   'P 1'
#
loop_
_entity.id
_entity.type
_entity.pdbx_description
1 polymer ?
#
loop_
_entity_poly.entity_id
_entity_poly.type
_entity_poly.pdbx_seq_one_letter_code
_entity_poly.pdbx_strand_id
1 'polypeptide(L)'
;MVRSYKRKTNRVSTPRNIIVLAMKQVKFEGCTMRHAAAEFGIPLSSLSRYCAQMNIKSQKEIPENEITIGYCRPRAVFSMVQESNLAQHVKKSLRVQSRLSSLKIRRLAYEYATALGLNLPTNWKKDYMAGRDWLMGFLKRHGLKTISNLGNDTSTNADELTLIFNDLSYIEQVDVDLEDIELAESLMQDEMIENIKIDELLSQFIC
;
A
#
# COMPACT_ATOMS: atom_id res chain seq x y z
N MET A 1 -3.57 9.48 -26.23
CA MET A 1 -2.45 9.58 -25.24
C MET A 1 -1.43 8.49 -25.56
N VAL A 2 -0.13 8.78 -25.58
CA VAL A 2 0.91 7.78 -25.92
C VAL A 2 0.94 6.69 -24.84
N ARG A 3 0.64 5.44 -25.22
CA ARG A 3 0.50 4.29 -24.30
C ARG A 3 1.80 3.92 -23.57
N SER A 4 2.95 4.22 -24.17
CA SER A 4 4.28 4.01 -23.58
C SER A 4 5.11 5.29 -23.72
N TYR A 5 5.13 6.10 -22.66
CA TYR A 5 5.96 7.31 -22.61
C TYR A 5 7.39 6.94 -22.21
N LYS A 6 8.36 7.26 -23.07
CA LYS A 6 9.80 7.22 -22.72
C LYS A 6 10.16 8.50 -21.96
N ARG A 7 10.71 8.35 -20.75
CA ARG A 7 11.12 9.50 -19.94
C ARG A 7 12.26 10.24 -20.62
N LYS A 8 12.18 11.58 -20.63
CA LYS A 8 13.23 12.46 -21.17
C LYS A 8 14.25 12.89 -20.12
N THR A 9 13.95 12.72 -18.83
CA THR A 9 14.79 13.21 -17.72
C THR A 9 14.97 12.15 -16.65
N ASN A 10 16.13 12.17 -16.00
CA ASN A 10 16.44 11.31 -14.84
C ASN A 10 16.04 11.92 -13.49
N ARG A 11 15.11 12.90 -13.50
CA ARG A 11 14.63 13.54 -12.26
C ARG A 11 13.90 12.52 -11.39
N VAL A 12 14.11 12.59 -10.08
CA VAL A 12 13.49 11.69 -9.09
C VAL A 12 13.91 10.23 -9.32
N SER A 13 15.20 10.01 -9.61
CA SER A 13 15.77 8.66 -9.75
C SER A 13 16.50 8.18 -8.50
N THR A 14 16.70 9.08 -7.52
CA THR A 14 17.35 8.74 -6.26
C THR A 14 16.46 7.77 -5.48
N PRO A 15 16.97 6.59 -5.11
CA PRO A 15 16.16 5.59 -4.43
C PRO A 15 15.83 6.03 -2.99
N ARG A 16 14.75 5.48 -2.44
CA ARG A 16 14.19 5.86 -1.13
C ARG A 16 15.23 5.75 -0.01
N ASN A 17 15.95 4.64 0.03
CA ASN A 17 16.98 4.37 1.04
C ASN A 17 18.04 5.47 1.10
N ILE A 18 18.55 5.93 -0.05
CA ILE A 18 19.58 6.98 -0.11
C ILE A 18 19.06 8.31 0.41
N ILE A 19 17.81 8.66 0.11
CA ILE A 19 17.18 9.87 0.63
C ILE A 19 17.00 9.79 2.15
N VAL A 20 16.56 8.64 2.65
CA VAL A 20 16.40 8.40 4.08
C VAL A 20 17.75 8.52 4.81
N LEU A 21 18.82 7.93 4.25
CA LEU A 21 20.18 8.05 4.81
C LEU A 21 20.63 9.52 4.87
N ALA A 22 20.41 10.29 3.80
CA ALA A 22 20.72 11.72 3.79
C ALA A 22 19.97 12.50 4.86
N MET A 23 18.70 12.16 5.10
CA MET A 23 17.91 12.77 6.18
C MET A 23 18.42 12.36 7.56
N LYS A 24 18.80 11.09 7.75
CA LYS A 24 19.38 10.57 9.00
C LYS A 24 20.67 11.32 9.34
N GLN A 25 21.58 11.49 8.39
CA GLN A 25 22.84 12.21 8.60
C GLN A 25 22.62 13.70 8.97
N VAL A 26 21.67 14.38 8.34
CA VAL A 26 21.33 15.76 8.71
C VAL A 26 20.72 15.86 10.11
N LYS A 27 19.92 14.86 10.52
CA LYS A 27 19.19 14.88 11.78
C LYS A 27 20.02 14.40 12.97
N PHE A 28 20.60 13.21 12.85
CA PHE A 28 21.23 12.50 13.96
C PHE A 28 22.72 12.80 14.07
N GLU A 29 23.41 12.97 12.94
CA GLU A 29 24.85 13.25 12.91
C GLU A 29 25.16 14.76 12.91
N GLY A 30 24.14 15.62 12.72
CA GLY A 30 24.28 17.08 12.78
C GLY A 30 24.99 17.69 11.56
N CYS A 31 25.10 16.96 10.46
CA CYS A 31 25.72 17.47 9.23
C CYS A 31 24.87 18.56 8.58
N THR A 32 25.53 19.50 7.88
CA THR A 32 24.80 20.51 7.11
C THR A 32 24.08 19.87 5.93
N MET A 33 22.89 20.40 5.57
CA MET A 33 22.14 19.91 4.41
C MET A 33 22.96 19.95 3.10
N ARG A 34 23.88 20.90 2.95
CA ARG A 34 24.77 20.96 1.78
C ARG A 34 25.75 19.80 1.74
N HIS A 35 26.30 19.42 2.88
CA HIS A 35 27.24 18.30 2.97
C HIS A 35 26.56 16.99 2.61
N ALA A 36 25.46 16.65 3.29
CA ALA A 36 24.70 15.43 3.01
C ALA A 36 24.17 15.39 1.56
N ALA A 37 23.73 16.53 1.01
CA ALA A 37 23.30 16.62 -0.38
C ALA A 37 24.44 16.28 -1.37
N ALA A 38 25.66 16.77 -1.11
CA ALA A 38 26.83 16.49 -1.93
C ALA A 38 27.26 15.02 -1.81
N GLU A 39 27.28 14.48 -0.59
CA GLU A 39 27.69 13.10 -0.30
C GLU A 39 26.78 12.07 -0.98
N PHE A 40 25.46 12.23 -0.88
CA PHE A 40 24.49 11.31 -1.47
C PHE A 40 24.08 11.65 -2.91
N GLY A 41 24.65 12.72 -3.50
CA GLY A 41 24.31 13.16 -4.86
C GLY A 41 22.85 13.59 -5.04
N ILE A 42 22.23 14.14 -3.99
CA ILE A 42 20.84 14.61 -3.99
C ILE A 42 20.82 16.12 -4.19
N PRO A 43 19.97 16.68 -5.07
CA PRO A 43 19.82 18.14 -5.16
C PRO A 43 19.40 18.74 -3.82
N LEU A 44 20.07 19.80 -3.38
CA LEU A 44 19.83 20.46 -2.09
C LEU A 44 18.35 20.82 -1.87
N SER A 45 17.67 21.30 -2.92
CA SER A 45 16.25 21.63 -2.86
C SER A 45 15.36 20.41 -2.58
N SER A 46 15.75 19.24 -3.08
CA SER A 46 15.02 17.99 -2.82
C SER A 46 15.22 17.54 -1.38
N LEU A 47 16.46 17.54 -0.90
CA LEU A 47 16.78 17.19 0.50
C LEU A 47 16.08 18.14 1.48
N SER A 48 16.14 19.45 1.22
CA SER A 48 15.45 20.46 2.04
C SER A 48 13.93 20.22 2.10
N ARG A 49 13.30 19.89 0.96
CA ARG A 49 11.87 19.54 0.91
C ARG A 49 11.56 18.31 1.76
N TYR A 50 12.35 17.25 1.65
CA TYR A 50 12.15 16.03 2.44
C TYR A 50 12.36 16.30 3.93
N CYS A 51 13.37 17.10 4.27
CA CYS A 51 13.61 17.53 5.65
C CYS A 51 12.54 18.46 6.21
N ALA A 52 11.77 19.14 5.37
CA ALA A 52 10.65 19.98 5.79
C ALA A 52 9.33 19.20 5.91
N GLN A 53 9.17 18.09 5.17
CA GLN A 53 7.97 17.23 5.25
C GLN A 53 7.80 16.63 6.65
N MET A 54 8.90 16.22 7.24
CA MET A 54 8.93 15.81 8.63
C MET A 54 9.30 17.06 9.42
N ASN A 55 8.57 17.42 10.48
CA ASN A 55 9.10 18.39 11.44
C ASN A 55 10.19 17.68 12.25
N ILE A 56 11.33 17.38 11.59
CA ILE A 56 12.32 16.41 12.04
C ILE A 56 12.81 16.75 13.45
N LYS A 57 12.75 18.02 13.87
CA LYS A 57 13.15 18.47 15.21
C LYS A 57 12.52 17.67 16.36
N SER A 58 11.30 17.14 16.22
CA SER A 58 10.55 16.53 17.34
C SER A 58 10.54 14.98 17.37
N GLN A 59 11.02 14.29 16.34
CA GLN A 59 10.96 12.83 16.26
C GLN A 59 12.31 12.16 16.60
N LYS A 60 12.25 11.05 17.36
CA LYS A 60 13.41 10.21 17.72
C LYS A 60 13.89 9.32 16.56
N GLU A 61 13.00 8.99 15.62
CA GLU A 61 13.27 8.14 14.47
C GLU A 61 12.58 8.68 13.22
N ILE A 62 13.06 8.26 12.04
CA ILE A 62 12.47 8.62 10.76
C ILE A 62 11.64 7.42 10.27
N PRO A 63 10.29 7.48 10.28
CA PRO A 63 9.47 6.40 9.75
C PRO A 63 9.62 6.36 8.22
N GLU A 64 10.43 5.42 7.74
CA GLU A 64 10.83 5.33 6.33
C GLU A 64 9.64 5.20 5.37
N ASN A 65 8.54 4.61 5.84
CA ASN A 65 7.32 4.36 5.07
C ASN A 65 6.41 5.59 4.94
N GLU A 66 6.52 6.57 5.84
CA GLU A 66 5.67 7.77 5.84
C GLU A 66 6.21 8.89 4.96
N ILE A 67 7.51 8.88 4.65
CA ILE A 67 8.10 9.89 3.78
C ILE A 67 7.54 9.74 2.37
N THR A 68 6.86 10.77 1.89
CA THR A 68 6.37 10.81 0.52
C THR A 68 7.50 11.23 -0.42
N ILE A 69 8.18 10.24 -1.00
CA ILE A 69 9.28 10.43 -1.93
C ILE A 69 8.77 10.47 -3.37
N GLY A 70 9.07 11.57 -4.05
CA GLY A 70 8.87 11.72 -5.49
C GLY A 70 7.61 12.49 -5.83
N TYR A 71 6.88 12.04 -6.84
CA TYR A 71 5.63 12.68 -7.24
C TYR A 71 4.46 12.12 -6.44
N CYS A 72 3.77 12.99 -5.71
CA CYS A 72 2.52 12.64 -5.06
C CYS A 72 1.50 12.16 -6.09
N ARG A 73 0.60 11.26 -5.67
CA ARG A 73 -0.54 10.80 -6.48
C ARG A 73 -1.83 11.43 -5.96
N PRO A 74 -2.08 12.74 -6.14
CA PRO A 74 -3.24 13.41 -5.57
C PRO A 74 -4.58 12.91 -6.12
N ARG A 75 -4.55 12.16 -7.24
CA ARG A 75 -5.73 11.55 -7.87
C ARG A 75 -5.80 10.03 -7.69
N ALA A 76 -4.98 9.46 -6.80
CA ALA A 76 -5.10 8.04 -6.46
C ALA A 76 -6.39 7.85 -5.65
N VAL A 77 -7.20 6.86 -6.05
CA VAL A 77 -8.43 6.50 -5.34
C VAL A 77 -8.11 5.70 -4.07
N PHE A 78 -7.13 4.80 -4.15
CA PHE A 78 -6.71 3.94 -3.05
C PHE A 78 -5.39 4.41 -2.43
N SER A 79 -5.27 4.22 -1.12
CA SER A 79 -3.99 4.26 -0.43
C SER A 79 -3.09 3.10 -0.87
N MET A 80 -1.79 3.18 -0.59
CA MET A 80 -0.86 2.10 -0.96
C MET A 80 -1.21 0.76 -0.28
N VAL A 81 -1.74 0.82 0.95
CA VAL A 81 -2.20 -0.34 1.71
C VAL A 81 -3.48 -0.91 1.09
N GLN A 82 -4.49 -0.07 0.85
CA GLN A 82 -5.75 -0.47 0.22
C GLN A 82 -5.53 -1.09 -1.17
N GLU A 83 -4.66 -0.47 -1.98
CA GLU A 83 -4.33 -0.97 -3.32
C GLU A 83 -3.63 -2.34 -3.24
N SER A 84 -2.78 -2.54 -2.23
CA SER A 84 -2.08 -3.82 -2.00
C SER A 84 -3.04 -4.92 -1.56
N ASN A 85 -3.98 -4.62 -0.65
CA ASN A 85 -5.02 -5.57 -0.22
C ASN A 85 -5.89 -6.01 -1.41
N LEU A 86 -6.31 -5.05 -2.23
CA LEU A 86 -7.05 -5.30 -3.47
C LEU A 86 -6.25 -6.21 -4.42
N ALA A 87 -4.95 -5.93 -4.60
CA ALA A 87 -4.09 -6.73 -5.46
C ALA A 87 -3.89 -8.16 -4.93
N GLN A 88 -3.76 -8.34 -3.62
CA GLN A 88 -3.67 -9.66 -3.01
C GLN A 88 -4.95 -10.47 -3.22
N HIS A 89 -6.12 -9.84 -3.06
CA HIS A 89 -7.40 -10.46 -3.36
C HIS A 89 -7.48 -10.89 -4.82
N VAL A 90 -7.19 -9.99 -5.77
CA VAL A 90 -7.20 -10.32 -7.22
C VAL A 90 -6.23 -11.47 -7.55
N LYS A 91 -5.06 -11.53 -6.89
CA LYS A 91 -4.10 -12.65 -7.05
C LYS A 91 -4.69 -13.97 -6.55
N LYS A 92 -5.35 -13.98 -5.39
CA LYS A 92 -6.01 -15.18 -4.85
C LYS A 92 -7.08 -15.65 -5.84
N SER A 93 -7.94 -14.75 -6.31
CA SER A 93 -9.00 -15.07 -7.26
C SER A 93 -8.46 -15.56 -8.62
N LEU A 94 -7.32 -15.04 -9.09
CA LEU A 94 -6.65 -15.52 -10.32
C LEU A 94 -6.12 -16.96 -10.19
N ARG A 95 -5.74 -17.40 -8.98
CA ARG A 95 -5.28 -18.77 -8.74
C ARG A 95 -6.43 -19.77 -8.81
N VAL A 96 -7.59 -19.40 -8.28
CA VAL A 96 -8.80 -20.23 -8.26
C VAL A 96 -9.48 -20.23 -9.63
N GLN A 97 -9.65 -19.04 -10.21
CA GLN A 97 -10.31 -18.83 -11.48
C GLN A 97 -9.28 -18.35 -12.51
N SER A 98 -8.85 -19.24 -13.39
CA SER A 98 -7.81 -19.00 -14.40
C SER A 98 -8.13 -17.87 -15.40
N ARG A 99 -9.34 -17.29 -15.36
CA ARG A 99 -9.85 -16.29 -16.31
C ARG A 99 -10.59 -15.15 -15.61
N LEU A 100 -9.89 -14.29 -14.88
CA LEU A 100 -10.48 -12.99 -14.50
C LEU A 100 -10.53 -12.06 -15.72
N SER A 101 -11.70 -11.49 -15.97
CA SER A 101 -11.91 -10.47 -17.00
C SER A 101 -11.56 -9.08 -16.49
N SER A 102 -11.06 -8.25 -17.40
CA SER A 102 -10.82 -6.82 -17.16
C SER A 102 -12.03 -6.09 -16.57
N LEU A 103 -13.24 -6.52 -16.93
CA LEU A 103 -14.48 -5.93 -16.45
C LEU A 103 -14.77 -6.31 -15.00
N LYS A 104 -14.50 -7.57 -14.61
CA LYS A 104 -14.66 -8.05 -13.22
C LYS A 104 -13.75 -7.28 -12.26
N ILE A 105 -12.47 -7.11 -12.61
CA ILE A 105 -11.51 -6.35 -11.79
C ILE A 105 -11.94 -4.88 -11.63
N ARG A 106 -12.48 -4.27 -12.68
CA ARG A 106 -12.93 -2.88 -12.65
C ARG A 106 -14.17 -2.68 -11.77
N ARG A 107 -15.13 -3.62 -11.79
CA ARG A 107 -16.31 -3.60 -10.91
C ARG A 107 -15.91 -3.84 -9.45
N LEU A 108 -15.10 -4.85 -9.20
CA LEU A 108 -14.58 -5.17 -7.88
C LEU A 108 -13.86 -3.97 -7.25
N ALA A 109 -13.08 -3.22 -8.03
CA ALA A 109 -12.45 -1.99 -7.55
C ALA A 109 -13.46 -0.88 -7.20
N TYR A 110 -14.55 -0.75 -7.95
CA TYR A 110 -15.61 0.21 -7.61
C TYR A 110 -16.31 -0.18 -6.31
N GLU A 111 -16.72 -1.45 -6.20
CA GLU A 111 -17.38 -2.00 -5.01
C GLU A 111 -16.51 -1.86 -3.76
N TYR A 112 -15.23 -2.22 -3.85
CA TYR A 112 -14.27 -2.06 -2.76
C TYR A 112 -14.14 -0.60 -2.32
N ALA A 113 -14.06 0.34 -3.26
CA ALA A 113 -13.99 1.76 -2.94
C ALA A 113 -15.30 2.31 -2.34
N THR A 114 -16.46 1.81 -2.77
CA THR A 114 -17.75 2.19 -2.19
C THR A 114 -17.91 1.64 -0.77
N ALA A 115 -17.49 0.40 -0.51
CA ALA A 115 -17.52 -0.20 0.83
C ALA A 115 -16.65 0.58 1.81
N LEU A 116 -15.50 1.08 1.35
CA LEU A 116 -14.61 1.95 2.13
C LEU A 116 -15.08 3.41 2.25
N GLY A 117 -16.21 3.79 1.64
CA GLY A 117 -16.72 5.17 1.68
C GLY A 117 -15.83 6.21 1.01
N LEU A 118 -15.02 5.82 0.01
CA LEU A 118 -14.02 6.70 -0.60
C LEU A 118 -14.64 7.69 -1.60
N ASN A 119 -13.96 8.83 -1.78
CA ASN A 119 -14.32 9.82 -2.79
C ASN A 119 -13.95 9.33 -4.20
N LEU A 120 -14.95 8.82 -4.91
CA LEU A 120 -14.79 8.26 -6.25
C LEU A 120 -14.84 9.31 -7.38
N PRO A 121 -14.04 9.13 -8.46
CA PRO A 121 -14.16 9.93 -9.67
C PRO A 121 -15.58 9.85 -10.27
N THR A 122 -16.04 10.92 -10.90
CA THR A 122 -17.36 11.00 -11.54
C THR A 122 -17.62 9.86 -12.52
N ASN A 123 -16.62 9.51 -13.34
CA ASN A 123 -16.72 8.42 -14.31
C ASN A 123 -16.92 7.05 -13.63
N TRP A 124 -16.33 6.84 -12.44
CA TRP A 124 -16.52 5.57 -11.71
C TRP A 124 -17.94 5.46 -11.19
N LYS A 125 -18.50 6.57 -10.69
CA LYS A 125 -19.89 6.63 -10.21
C LYS A 125 -20.90 6.46 -11.35
N LYS A 126 -20.62 7.04 -12.51
CA LYS A 126 -21.49 6.96 -13.70
C LYS A 126 -21.54 5.53 -14.28
N ASP A 127 -20.37 4.91 -14.42
CA ASP A 127 -20.26 3.61 -15.10
C ASP A 127 -20.32 2.42 -14.11
N TYR A 128 -20.42 2.69 -12.80
CA TYR A 128 -20.36 1.71 -11.71
C TYR A 128 -19.14 0.77 -11.80
N MET A 129 -18.02 1.30 -12.30
CA MET A 129 -16.78 0.55 -12.46
C MET A 129 -15.57 1.48 -12.57
N ALA A 130 -14.39 1.00 -12.19
CA ALA A 130 -13.15 1.74 -12.37
C ALA A 130 -12.84 2.02 -13.85
N GLY A 131 -12.07 3.05 -14.16
CA GLY A 131 -11.67 3.36 -15.55
C GLY A 131 -10.70 2.35 -16.17
N ARG A 132 -10.63 2.28 -17.51
CA ARG A 132 -9.64 1.42 -18.22
C ARG A 132 -8.19 1.81 -17.91
N ASP A 133 -7.91 3.10 -17.82
CA ASP A 133 -6.57 3.60 -17.48
C ASP A 133 -6.16 3.23 -16.05
N TRP A 134 -7.12 3.25 -15.12
CA TRP A 134 -6.89 2.82 -13.75
C TRP A 134 -6.48 1.34 -13.72
N LEU A 135 -7.24 0.47 -14.42
CA LEU A 135 -6.93 -0.96 -14.52
C LEU A 135 -5.52 -1.19 -15.09
N MET A 136 -5.19 -0.54 -16.20
CA MET A 136 -3.86 -0.67 -16.83
C MET A 136 -2.74 -0.28 -15.86
N GLY A 137 -2.93 0.81 -15.12
CA GLY A 137 -2.00 1.25 -14.09
C GLY A 137 -1.88 0.26 -12.93
N PHE A 138 -3.01 -0.24 -12.43
CA PHE A 138 -3.09 -1.21 -11.34
C PHE A 138 -2.37 -2.51 -11.69
N LEU A 139 -2.68 -3.09 -12.85
CA LEU A 139 -2.04 -4.31 -13.35
C LEU A 139 -0.53 -4.14 -13.48
N LYS A 140 -0.09 -3.01 -14.07
CA LYS A 140 1.34 -2.70 -14.22
C LYS A 140 2.06 -2.57 -12.88
N ARG A 141 1.44 -1.93 -11.87
CA ARG A 141 2.04 -1.74 -10.54
C ARG A 141 2.21 -3.05 -9.78
N HIS A 142 1.27 -3.98 -9.92
CA HIS A 142 1.27 -5.25 -9.18
C HIS A 142 1.75 -6.45 -10.00
N GLY A 143 2.23 -6.23 -11.23
CA GLY A 143 2.74 -7.29 -12.11
C GLY A 143 1.67 -8.27 -12.57
N LEU A 144 0.40 -7.86 -12.56
CA LEU A 144 -0.73 -8.71 -12.89
C LEU A 144 -1.00 -8.71 -14.39
N LYS A 145 -1.48 -9.84 -14.90
CA LYS A 145 -1.96 -9.99 -16.28
C LYS A 145 -3.39 -10.48 -16.24
N THR A 146 -4.21 -9.89 -17.10
CA THR A 146 -5.64 -10.22 -17.23
C THR A 146 -5.88 -10.64 -18.66
N ILE A 147 -6.86 -11.51 -18.89
CA ILE A 147 -7.28 -11.85 -20.25
C ILE A 147 -8.05 -10.64 -20.78
N SER A 148 -7.45 -9.96 -21.76
CA SER A 148 -8.12 -8.90 -22.49
C SER A 148 -9.14 -9.54 -23.43
N ASN A 149 -10.42 -9.61 -23.05
CA ASN A 149 -11.46 -9.66 -24.08
C ASN A 149 -11.45 -8.31 -24.80
N LEU A 150 -10.64 -8.23 -25.85
CA LEU A 150 -10.73 -7.20 -26.87
C LEU A 150 -11.86 -7.62 -27.80
N GLY A 151 -13.09 -7.35 -27.39
CA GLY A 151 -14.28 -7.71 -28.15
C GLY A 151 -15.50 -7.73 -27.24
N ASN A 152 -16.47 -6.90 -27.60
CA ASN A 152 -17.86 -6.87 -27.18
C ASN A 152 -18.33 -8.16 -26.49
N ASP A 153 -18.76 -8.08 -25.22
CA ASP A 153 -19.65 -9.07 -24.63
C ASP A 153 -20.57 -8.38 -23.63
N THR A 154 -21.72 -7.95 -24.16
CA THR A 154 -22.94 -7.67 -23.41
C THR A 154 -23.60 -9.01 -23.10
N SER A 155 -23.19 -9.68 -22.02
CA SER A 155 -24.03 -10.71 -21.38
C SER A 155 -23.56 -10.90 -19.95
N THR A 156 -24.06 -10.04 -19.07
CA THR A 156 -24.11 -10.32 -17.63
C THR A 156 -25.23 -11.32 -17.38
N ASN A 157 -24.93 -12.57 -17.04
CA ASN A 157 -25.88 -13.34 -16.24
C ASN A 157 -25.78 -12.79 -14.82
N ALA A 158 -26.87 -12.22 -14.32
CA ALA A 158 -27.00 -11.69 -12.95
C ALA A 158 -26.63 -12.77 -11.90
N ASP A 159 -26.77 -14.04 -12.27
CA ASP A 159 -26.47 -15.22 -11.45
C ASP A 159 -24.98 -15.40 -11.13
N GLU A 160 -24.06 -14.92 -11.97
CA GLU A 160 -22.62 -14.95 -11.62
C GLU A 160 -22.26 -13.91 -10.56
N LEU A 161 -23.04 -12.82 -10.44
CA LEU A 161 -22.79 -11.76 -9.47
C LEU A 161 -23.37 -12.09 -8.10
N THR A 162 -24.50 -12.81 -8.05
CA THR A 162 -25.09 -13.32 -6.80
C THR A 162 -24.23 -14.41 -6.18
N LEU A 163 -23.59 -15.26 -6.98
CA LEU A 163 -22.65 -16.28 -6.50
C LEU A 163 -21.43 -15.65 -5.81
N ILE A 164 -20.91 -14.55 -6.39
CA ILE A 164 -19.81 -13.77 -5.81
C ILE A 164 -20.26 -13.04 -4.54
N PHE A 165 -21.49 -12.51 -4.49
CA PHE A 165 -22.02 -11.86 -3.28
C PHE A 165 -22.17 -12.84 -2.11
N ASN A 166 -22.61 -14.07 -2.39
CA ASN A 166 -22.65 -15.14 -1.40
C ASN A 166 -21.24 -15.58 -0.97
N ASP A 167 -20.27 -15.67 -1.89
CA ASP A 167 -18.87 -15.94 -1.55
C ASP A 167 -18.23 -14.80 -0.74
N LEU A 168 -18.61 -13.54 -1.00
CA LEU A 168 -18.13 -12.37 -0.25
C LEU A 168 -18.74 -12.30 1.16
N SER A 169 -20.03 -12.63 1.32
CA SER A 169 -20.65 -12.74 2.66
C SER A 169 -20.13 -13.94 3.44
N TYR A 170 -19.74 -15.02 2.75
CA TYR A 170 -19.13 -16.20 3.36
C TYR A 170 -17.66 -15.95 3.73
N ILE A 171 -16.95 -15.09 2.99
CA ILE A 171 -15.56 -14.70 3.32
C ILE A 171 -15.49 -13.55 4.35
N GLU A 172 -16.51 -12.71 4.49
CA GLU A 172 -16.67 -11.88 5.70
C GLU A 172 -16.96 -12.73 6.96
N GLN A 173 -17.28 -14.02 6.80
CA GLN A 173 -17.34 -15.04 7.86
C GLN A 173 -16.11 -15.99 7.88
N VAL A 174 -15.24 -15.94 6.88
CA VAL A 174 -13.94 -16.62 6.91
C VAL A 174 -12.91 -15.58 7.28
N ASP A 175 -12.84 -15.37 8.59
CA ASP A 175 -11.66 -15.05 9.37
C ASP A 175 -10.47 -14.52 8.53
N VAL A 176 -10.17 -13.22 8.69
CA VAL A 176 -8.77 -12.88 8.98
C VAL A 176 -8.35 -13.93 9.99
N ASP A 177 -7.39 -14.80 9.69
CA ASP A 177 -6.96 -15.87 10.59
C ASP A 177 -6.73 -15.28 11.99
N LEU A 178 -7.80 -15.26 12.79
CA LEU A 178 -7.87 -14.65 14.12
C LEU A 178 -7.05 -15.51 15.05
N GLU A 179 -6.87 -16.79 14.69
CA GLU A 179 -5.94 -17.72 15.30
C GLU A 179 -4.48 -17.24 15.20
N ASP A 180 -4.03 -16.54 14.15
CA ASP A 180 -2.64 -16.07 14.07
C ASP A 180 -2.40 -14.74 14.84
N ILE A 181 -3.44 -13.91 14.99
CA ILE A 181 -3.36 -12.63 15.72
C ILE A 181 -3.61 -12.84 17.22
N GLU A 182 -4.59 -13.68 17.58
CA GLU A 182 -4.91 -14.02 18.97
C GLU A 182 -3.83 -14.92 19.58
N LEU A 183 -3.19 -15.80 18.78
CA LEU A 183 -1.99 -16.53 19.20
C LEU A 183 -0.77 -15.60 19.33
N ALA A 184 -0.61 -14.58 18.47
CA ALA A 184 0.46 -13.60 18.61
C ALA A 184 0.25 -12.65 19.81
N GLU A 185 -0.99 -12.25 20.10
CA GLU A 185 -1.34 -11.45 21.28
C GLU A 185 -1.26 -12.27 22.58
N SER A 186 -1.64 -13.56 22.56
CA SER A 186 -1.45 -14.51 23.66
C SER A 186 0.03 -14.76 23.95
N LEU A 187 0.85 -15.02 22.91
CA LEU A 187 2.29 -15.23 23.07
C LEU A 187 3.01 -13.97 23.58
N MET A 188 2.57 -12.76 23.15
CA MET A 188 3.08 -11.50 23.70
C MET A 188 2.63 -11.23 25.15
N GLN A 189 1.45 -11.70 25.56
CA GLN A 189 0.98 -11.59 26.95
C GLN A 189 1.71 -12.57 27.87
N ASP A 190 1.98 -13.79 27.41
CA ASP A 190 2.70 -14.81 28.18
C ASP A 190 4.19 -14.44 28.39
N GLU A 191 4.86 -13.89 27.37
CA GLU A 191 6.23 -13.36 27.51
C GLU A 191 6.29 -12.14 28.45
N MET A 192 5.24 -11.30 28.50
CA MET A 192 5.17 -10.20 29.47
C MET A 192 5.00 -10.69 30.90
N ILE A 193 4.20 -11.74 31.13
CA ILE A 193 3.96 -12.30 32.47
C ILE A 193 5.20 -13.03 33.01
N GLU A 194 5.96 -13.73 32.16
CA GLU A 194 7.23 -14.35 32.55
C GLU A 194 8.28 -13.31 32.96
N ASN A 195 8.41 -12.21 32.21
CA ASN A 195 9.36 -11.14 32.54
C ASN A 195 9.00 -10.41 33.85
N ILE A 196 7.71 -10.21 34.13
CA ILE A 196 7.24 -9.63 35.41
C ILE A 196 7.53 -10.57 36.59
N LYS A 197 7.31 -11.89 36.42
CA LYS A 197 7.65 -12.89 37.45
C LYS A 197 9.15 -12.99 37.70
N ILE A 198 9.97 -12.85 36.67
CA ILE A 198 11.44 -12.85 36.80
C ILE A 198 11.91 -11.62 37.58
N ASP A 199 11.38 -10.43 37.30
CA ASP A 199 11.71 -9.21 38.04
C ASP A 199 11.24 -9.25 39.50
N GLU A 200 10.09 -9.87 39.78
CA GLU A 200 9.56 -10.03 41.14
C GLU A 200 10.38 -11.04 41.96
N LEU A 201 10.86 -12.12 41.33
CA LEU A 201 11.78 -13.08 41.94
C LEU A 201 13.20 -12.51 42.14
N LEU A 202 13.68 -11.69 41.21
CA LEU A 202 14.95 -10.97 41.37
C LEU A 202 14.88 -9.92 42.50
N SER A 203 13.71 -9.30 42.71
CA SER A 203 13.48 -8.37 43.82
C SER A 203 13.46 -9.05 45.20
N GLN A 204 13.04 -10.33 45.28
CA GLN A 204 13.10 -11.13 46.52
C GLN A 204 14.51 -11.64 46.87
N PHE A 205 15.44 -11.66 45.91
CA PHE A 205 16.82 -12.11 46.10
C PHE A 205 17.83 -10.95 46.37
N ILE A 206 17.39 -9.70 46.32
CA ILE A 206 18.23 -8.49 46.52
C ILE A 206 18.05 -7.85 47.92
N CYS A 207 17.19 -8.41 48.78
CA CYS A 207 17.17 -8.15 50.24
C CYS A 207 17.86 -9.28 51.01
#